data_AF-A0A4P5VHY4-F1
#
_entry.id   AF-A0A4P5VHY4-F1
#
_cell.length_a   1.000
_cell.length_b   1.000
_cell.length_c   1.000
_cell.angle_alpha   90.00
_cell.angle_beta   90.00
_cell.angle_gamma   90.00
#
_symmetry.space_group_name_H-M   'P 1'
#
loop_
_entity.id
_entity.type
_entity.pdbx_description
1 polymer ?
#
loop_
_entity_poly.entity_id
_entity_poly.type
_entity_poly.pdbx_seq_one_letter_code
_entity_poly.pdbx_strand_id
1 'polypeptide(L)'
;MFARVRLAHHRLRSGLAAGLIAGAGLAAALELGAPAPGPAQVAAQASEASIAGNKGAQVYCYMRNNGNIHEVSWAAAYALVKRQGSNLFKTSPEHAAVMITEAVVQNPNAFPDCGRYLGDLYTRRRTVVITPSATAAPAAAAPAAGTAVGGGQSRW
;
A
#
# COMPACT_ATOMS: atom_id res chain seq x y z
N MET A 1 11.18 20.14 32.40
CA MET A 1 11.55 18.76 32.77
C MET A 1 11.60 17.94 31.48
N PHE A 2 12.80 17.70 30.94
CA PHE A 2 13.02 16.92 29.72
C PHE A 2 13.37 15.48 30.10
N ALA A 3 12.50 14.53 29.79
CA ALA A 3 12.77 13.11 29.97
C ALA A 3 13.53 12.58 28.74
N ARG A 4 14.81 12.26 28.93
CA ARG A 4 15.65 11.58 27.94
C ARG A 4 15.34 10.09 27.93
N VAL A 5 14.83 9.61 26.81
CA VAL A 5 14.76 8.20 26.42
C VAL A 5 16.18 7.62 26.39
N ARG A 6 16.44 6.53 27.12
CA ARG A 6 17.59 5.65 26.88
C ARG A 6 17.09 4.28 26.47
N LEU A 7 17.32 3.94 25.21
CA LEU A 7 17.32 2.59 24.67
C LEU A 7 18.29 1.71 25.47
N ALA A 8 17.83 0.57 25.95
CA ALA A 8 18.68 -0.50 26.48
C ALA A 8 18.48 -1.76 25.61
N HIS A 9 19.41 -1.97 24.68
CA HIS A 9 19.63 -3.26 24.06
C HIS A 9 20.46 -4.12 25.02
N HIS A 10 19.91 -5.22 25.53
CA HIS A 10 20.73 -6.30 26.10
C HIS A 10 20.19 -7.69 25.73
N ARG A 11 20.80 -8.22 24.67
CA ARG A 11 21.25 -9.60 24.44
C ARG A 11 20.71 -10.66 25.41
N LEU A 12 19.77 -11.50 24.95
CA LEU A 12 19.47 -12.76 25.60
C LEU A 12 20.27 -13.90 24.94
N ARG A 13 21.06 -14.57 25.77
CA ARG A 13 21.85 -15.77 25.50
C ARG A 13 20.89 -16.96 25.40
N SER A 14 21.01 -17.77 24.35
CA SER A 14 20.54 -19.15 24.36
C SER A 14 21.57 -20.01 23.66
N GLY A 15 22.39 -20.72 24.45
CA GLY A 15 23.16 -21.85 23.97
C GLY A 15 22.26 -23.06 23.87
N LEU A 16 22.37 -23.81 22.78
CA LEU A 16 21.79 -25.15 22.67
C LEU A 16 22.83 -26.05 22.01
N ALA A 17 23.01 -27.18 22.70
CA ALA A 17 24.07 -28.14 22.55
C ALA A 17 23.95 -29.00 21.30
N ALA A 18 25.09 -29.57 20.94
CA ALA A 18 25.29 -30.59 19.93
C ALA A 18 24.41 -31.83 20.14
N GLY A 19 23.88 -32.37 19.04
CA GLY A 19 23.28 -33.70 18.96
C GLY A 19 23.53 -34.29 17.58
N LEU A 20 24.56 -35.13 17.48
CA LEU A 20 24.85 -36.00 16.34
C LEU A 20 23.77 -37.09 16.27
N ILE A 21 23.11 -37.25 15.11
CA ILE A 21 22.34 -38.45 14.80
C ILE A 21 22.87 -39.01 13.48
N ALA A 22 23.62 -40.10 13.58
CA ALA A 22 23.94 -40.98 12.48
C ALA A 22 22.73 -41.88 12.18
N GLY A 23 22.39 -42.03 10.91
CA GLY A 23 21.32 -42.93 10.47
C GLY A 23 21.16 -42.90 8.95
N ALA A 24 21.95 -43.71 8.26
CA ALA A 24 21.75 -44.04 6.87
C ALA A 24 20.54 -44.98 6.72
N GLY A 25 19.64 -44.68 5.77
CA GLY A 25 18.52 -45.53 5.40
C GLY A 25 18.03 -45.17 4.01
N LEU A 26 18.39 -46.01 3.03
CA LEU A 26 18.00 -45.94 1.62
C LEU A 26 16.54 -46.39 1.46
N ALA A 27 15.70 -45.62 0.77
CA ALA A 27 14.48 -46.14 0.15
C ALA A 27 14.09 -45.29 -1.07
N ALA A 28 13.79 -45.99 -2.15
CA ALA A 28 13.51 -45.49 -3.49
C ALA A 28 12.03 -45.18 -3.71
N ALA A 29 11.79 -44.54 -4.87
CA ALA A 29 10.56 -44.49 -5.68
C ALA A 29 9.59 -43.31 -5.47
N LEU A 30 9.43 -42.58 -6.59
CA LEU A 30 8.21 -42.00 -7.18
C LEU A 30 7.17 -41.37 -6.24
N GLU A 31 6.95 -40.07 -6.42
CA GLU A 31 5.67 -39.45 -6.83
C GLU A 31 5.88 -37.92 -6.79
N LEU A 32 5.97 -37.27 -7.96
CA LEU A 32 5.93 -35.81 -8.08
C LEU A 32 4.47 -35.34 -7.98
N GLY A 33 3.81 -35.64 -6.85
CA GLY A 33 2.53 -35.05 -6.47
C GLY A 33 2.80 -33.80 -5.65
N ALA A 34 2.69 -32.62 -6.26
CA ALA A 34 2.80 -31.36 -5.52
C ALA A 34 1.77 -31.35 -4.37
N PRO A 35 2.17 -31.13 -3.11
CA PRO A 35 1.23 -31.11 -2.00
C PRO A 35 0.25 -29.96 -2.20
N ALA A 36 -1.04 -30.29 -2.32
CA ALA A 36 -2.10 -29.31 -2.23
C ALA A 36 -2.00 -28.59 -0.88
N PRO A 37 -2.17 -27.25 -0.83
CA PRO A 37 -2.08 -26.52 0.43
C PRO A 37 -3.08 -27.09 1.43
N GLY A 38 -2.59 -27.48 2.61
CA GLY A 38 -3.45 -27.96 3.69
C GLY A 38 -4.38 -26.86 4.20
N PRO A 39 -5.50 -27.20 4.87
CA PRO A 39 -6.49 -26.23 5.34
C PRO A 39 -5.90 -25.13 6.24
N ALA A 40 -4.82 -25.43 6.96
CA ALA A 40 -4.07 -24.47 7.76
C ALA A 40 -3.37 -23.37 6.91
N GLN A 41 -2.86 -23.72 5.72
CA GLN A 41 -2.22 -22.76 4.82
C GLN A 41 -3.26 -21.85 4.15
N VAL A 42 -4.43 -22.38 3.81
CA VAL A 42 -5.55 -21.60 3.27
C VAL A 42 -6.08 -20.61 4.30
N ALA A 43 -6.21 -21.03 5.56
CA ALA A 43 -6.62 -20.15 6.66
C ALA A 43 -5.61 -19.03 6.92
N ALA A 44 -4.31 -19.33 6.88
CA ALA A 44 -3.24 -18.33 7.04
C ALA A 44 -3.26 -17.28 5.92
N GLN A 45 -3.54 -17.69 4.68
CA GLN A 45 -3.69 -16.77 3.55
C GLN A 45 -4.93 -15.89 3.68
N ALA A 46 -6.05 -16.44 4.13
CA ALA A 46 -7.27 -15.67 4.38
C ALA A 46 -7.10 -14.65 5.52
N SER A 47 -6.39 -15.01 6.59
CA SER A 47 -6.08 -14.07 7.69
C SER A 47 -5.15 -12.95 7.24
N GLU A 48 -4.15 -13.24 6.39
CA GLU A 48 -3.25 -12.21 5.89
C GLU A 48 -3.95 -11.24 4.92
N ALA A 49 -4.82 -11.77 4.05
CA ALA A 49 -5.67 -10.97 3.17
C ALA A 49 -6.62 -10.06 3.97
N SER A 50 -7.20 -10.59 5.05
CA SER A 50 -8.01 -9.81 5.99
C SER A 50 -7.20 -8.70 6.67
N ILE A 51 -5.98 -8.99 7.12
CA ILE A 51 -5.09 -7.97 7.73
C ILE A 51 -4.70 -6.90 6.72
N ALA A 52 -4.32 -7.29 5.50
CA ALA A 52 -3.94 -6.37 4.44
C ALA A 52 -5.11 -5.47 4.04
N GLY A 53 -6.30 -6.06 3.84
CA GLY A 53 -7.56 -5.35 3.56
C GLY A 53 -7.91 -4.34 4.64
N ASN A 54 -7.85 -4.74 5.92
CA ASN A 54 -8.14 -3.87 7.06
C ASN A 54 -7.19 -2.67 7.14
N LYS A 55 -5.88 -2.88 6.90
CA LYS A 55 -4.91 -1.77 6.88
C LYS A 55 -5.10 -0.86 5.67
N GLY A 56 -5.42 -1.43 4.50
CA GLY A 56 -5.78 -0.67 3.31
C GLY A 56 -7.00 0.21 3.56
N ALA A 57 -8.06 -0.35 4.15
CA ALA A 57 -9.29 0.35 4.49
C ALA A 57 -9.02 1.47 5.50
N GLN A 58 -8.22 1.21 6.54
CA GLN A 58 -7.86 2.23 7.52
C GLN A 58 -7.24 3.47 6.88
N VAL A 59 -6.25 3.27 6.00
CA VAL A 59 -5.59 4.41 5.33
C VAL A 59 -6.51 5.08 4.33
N TYR A 60 -7.18 4.31 3.47
CA TYR A 60 -8.08 4.87 2.46
C TYR A 60 -9.19 5.70 3.10
N CYS A 61 -9.90 5.11 4.06
CA CYS A 61 -11.01 5.76 4.76
C CYS A 61 -10.56 6.99 5.54
N TYR A 62 -9.44 6.89 6.28
CA TYR A 62 -8.91 8.02 7.02
C TYR A 62 -8.60 9.19 6.08
N MET A 63 -7.89 8.96 4.98
CA MET A 63 -7.51 10.02 4.05
C MET A 63 -8.73 10.65 3.37
N ARG A 64 -9.70 9.84 2.93
CA ARG A 64 -10.94 10.33 2.31
C ARG A 64 -11.79 11.16 3.28
N ASN A 65 -11.93 10.72 4.53
CA ASN A 65 -12.66 11.47 5.56
C ASN A 65 -12.01 12.82 5.88
N ASN A 66 -10.70 12.95 5.67
CA ASN A 66 -9.95 14.21 5.84
C ASN A 66 -9.91 15.07 4.56
N GLY A 67 -10.72 14.77 3.55
CA GLY A 67 -10.84 15.59 2.33
C GLY A 67 -9.80 15.33 1.25
N ASN A 68 -9.01 14.25 1.35
CA ASN A 68 -8.09 13.88 0.27
C ASN A 68 -8.87 13.28 -0.91
N ILE A 69 -8.37 13.52 -2.12
CA ILE A 69 -8.91 12.93 -3.34
C ILE A 69 -8.65 11.42 -3.42
N HIS A 70 -9.42 10.74 -4.27
CA HIS A 70 -9.35 9.29 -4.45
C HIS A 70 -7.92 8.84 -4.78
N GLU A 71 -7.25 9.48 -5.73
CA GLU A 71 -5.98 9.04 -6.30
C GLU A 71 -4.87 8.96 -5.26
N VAL A 72 -4.78 9.98 -4.40
CA VAL A 72 -3.76 10.05 -3.33
C VAL A 72 -4.06 9.04 -2.24
N SER A 73 -5.33 8.99 -1.81
CA SER A 73 -5.80 8.06 -0.77
C SER A 73 -5.62 6.60 -1.20
N TRP A 74 -5.94 6.31 -2.46
CA TRP A 74 -5.82 5.00 -3.07
C TRP A 74 -4.36 4.58 -3.23
N ALA A 75 -3.49 5.45 -3.72
CA ALA A 75 -2.08 5.14 -3.89
C ALA A 75 -1.42 4.73 -2.55
N ALA A 76 -1.73 5.45 -1.47
CA ALA A 76 -1.24 5.14 -0.14
C ALA A 76 -1.77 3.79 0.39
N ALA A 77 -3.08 3.56 0.29
CA ALA A 77 -3.70 2.32 0.73
C ALA A 77 -3.19 1.11 -0.06
N TYR A 78 -3.19 1.19 -1.40
CA TYR A 78 -2.73 0.12 -2.28
C TYR A 78 -1.26 -0.24 -2.03
N ALA A 79 -0.41 0.75 -1.78
CA ALA A 79 1.00 0.52 -1.45
C ALA A 79 1.19 -0.30 -0.17
N LEU A 80 0.28 -0.21 0.79
CA LEU A 80 0.30 -1.04 2.00
C LEU A 80 -0.23 -2.45 1.74
N VAL A 81 -1.38 -2.54 1.08
CA VAL A 81 -2.00 -3.83 0.74
C VAL A 81 -1.03 -4.70 -0.05
N LYS A 82 -0.38 -4.14 -1.09
CA LYS A 82 0.59 -4.89 -1.92
C LYS A 82 1.83 -5.36 -1.17
N ARG A 83 2.19 -4.72 -0.05
CA ARG A 83 3.38 -5.07 0.76
C ARG A 83 3.07 -6.15 1.79
N GLN A 84 1.80 -6.28 2.18
CA GLN A 84 1.34 -7.24 3.19
C GLN A 84 0.65 -8.46 2.58
N GLY A 85 0.26 -8.42 1.30
CA GLY A 85 -0.14 -9.62 0.57
C GLY A 85 1.04 -10.60 0.54
N SER A 86 0.91 -11.73 1.23
CA SER A 86 1.93 -12.77 1.45
C SER A 86 2.47 -13.47 0.20
N ASN A 87 2.20 -12.93 -1.00
CA ASN A 87 2.61 -13.50 -2.26
C ASN A 87 3.54 -12.55 -3.01
N LEU A 88 4.72 -13.05 -3.40
CA LEU A 88 5.81 -12.31 -4.05
C LEU A 88 5.46 -11.72 -5.44
N PHE A 89 4.20 -11.89 -5.86
CA PHE A 89 3.65 -11.38 -7.10
C PHE A 89 2.17 -10.98 -6.89
N LYS A 90 1.78 -9.79 -7.35
CA LYS A 90 0.43 -9.53 -7.92
C LYS A 90 -0.79 -9.45 -6.96
N THR A 91 -0.76 -8.66 -5.88
CA THR A 91 -2.05 -8.05 -5.50
C THR A 91 -2.36 -7.00 -6.54
N SER A 92 -3.29 -7.28 -7.44
CA SER A 92 -3.69 -6.30 -8.45
C SER A 92 -4.45 -5.14 -7.79
N PRO A 93 -4.46 -3.95 -8.41
CA PRO A 93 -5.29 -2.85 -7.94
C PRO A 93 -6.75 -3.26 -7.74
N GLU A 94 -7.27 -4.12 -8.61
CA GLU A 94 -8.65 -4.61 -8.56
C GLU A 94 -8.86 -5.53 -7.36
N HIS A 95 -7.93 -6.42 -7.06
CA HIS A 95 -8.04 -7.30 -5.89
C HIS A 95 -7.90 -6.52 -4.57
N ALA A 96 -7.04 -5.50 -4.54
CA ALA A 96 -6.93 -4.62 -3.38
C ALA A 96 -8.21 -3.82 -3.11
N ALA A 97 -8.92 -3.40 -4.17
CA ALA A 97 -10.20 -2.71 -4.04
C ALA A 97 -11.23 -3.60 -3.34
N VAL A 98 -11.31 -4.87 -3.73
CA VAL A 98 -12.20 -5.86 -3.11
C VAL A 98 -11.87 -6.05 -1.63
N MET A 99 -10.60 -6.29 -1.29
CA MET A 99 -10.18 -6.47 0.12
C MET A 99 -10.50 -5.25 0.99
N ILE A 100 -10.32 -4.03 0.47
CA ILE A 100 -10.69 -2.80 1.18
C ILE A 100 -12.20 -2.71 1.36
N THR A 101 -12.98 -3.00 0.32
CA THR A 101 -14.45 -2.97 0.45
C THR A 101 -14.97 -4.01 1.43
N GLU A 102 -14.44 -5.23 1.42
CA GLU A 102 -14.79 -6.29 2.35
C GLU A 102 -14.53 -5.86 3.80
N ALA A 103 -13.36 -5.28 4.06
CA ALA A 103 -13.01 -4.77 5.38
C ALA A 103 -13.99 -3.70 5.89
N VAL A 104 -14.39 -2.76 5.02
CA VAL A 104 -15.31 -1.67 5.38
C VAL A 104 -16.72 -2.17 5.64
N VAL A 105 -17.23 -3.10 4.82
CA VAL A 105 -18.59 -3.65 5.01
C VAL A 105 -18.68 -4.61 6.19
N GLN A 106 -17.60 -5.34 6.50
CA GLN A 106 -17.56 -6.22 7.67
C GLN A 106 -17.49 -5.42 8.98
N ASN A 107 -16.87 -4.24 8.96
CA ASN A 107 -16.63 -3.44 10.17
C ASN A 107 -17.03 -1.96 9.99
N PRO A 108 -18.32 -1.65 9.74
CA PRO A 108 -18.75 -0.27 9.46
C PRO A 108 -18.49 0.69 10.62
N ASN A 109 -18.51 0.19 11.87
CA ASN A 109 -18.21 0.98 13.06
C ASN A 109 -16.73 1.40 13.15
N ALA A 110 -15.82 0.62 12.56
CA ALA A 110 -14.39 0.95 12.52
C ALA A 110 -14.06 1.96 11.40
N PHE A 111 -14.92 2.04 10.38
CA PHE A 111 -14.75 2.91 9.20
C PHE A 111 -15.99 3.77 8.98
N PRO A 112 -16.37 4.62 9.97
CA PRO A 112 -17.56 5.43 9.87
C PRO A 112 -17.50 6.33 8.64
N ASP A 113 -18.64 6.45 7.96
CA ASP A 113 -18.83 7.26 6.76
C ASP A 113 -18.01 6.88 5.53
N CYS A 114 -17.09 5.91 5.62
CA CYS A 114 -16.23 5.53 4.50
C CYS A 114 -16.98 4.86 3.34
N GLY A 115 -18.15 4.26 3.63
CA GLY A 115 -19.01 3.61 2.63
C GLY A 115 -19.31 4.50 1.41
N ARG A 116 -19.38 5.82 1.59
CA ARG A 116 -19.62 6.79 0.52
C ARG A 116 -18.50 6.88 -0.52
N TYR A 117 -17.29 6.41 -0.17
CA TYR A 117 -16.08 6.50 -1.00
C TYR A 117 -15.71 5.17 -1.68
N LEU A 118 -16.42 4.07 -1.39
CA LEU A 118 -16.07 2.75 -1.92
C LEU A 118 -16.29 2.64 -3.43
N GLY A 119 -17.25 3.37 -3.98
CA GLY A 119 -17.51 3.37 -5.44
C GLY A 119 -16.31 3.83 -6.26
N ASP A 120 -15.52 4.77 -5.74
CA ASP A 120 -14.36 5.30 -6.45
C ASP A 120 -13.24 4.27 -6.61
N LEU A 121 -13.17 3.26 -5.73
CA LEU A 121 -12.19 2.17 -5.82
C LEU A 121 -12.31 1.35 -7.12
N TYR A 122 -13.49 1.38 -7.75
CA TYR A 122 -13.79 0.64 -8.97
C TYR A 122 -13.91 1.53 -10.21
N THR A 123 -13.71 2.85 -10.05
CA THR A 123 -13.57 3.72 -11.20
C THR A 123 -12.25 3.36 -11.87
N ARG A 124 -12.31 2.85 -13.11
CA ARG A 124 -11.09 2.66 -13.91
C ARG A 124 -10.33 3.97 -13.84
N ARG A 125 -9.03 3.92 -13.47
CA ARG A 125 -8.14 5.08 -13.54
C ARG A 125 -8.38 5.72 -14.90
N ARG A 126 -9.19 6.80 -14.94
CA ARG A 126 -9.22 7.68 -16.08
C ARG A 126 -7.82 8.23 -16.04
N THR A 127 -6.99 7.76 -16.96
CA THR A 127 -5.79 8.49 -17.32
C THR A 127 -6.30 9.88 -17.65
N VAL A 128 -6.14 10.81 -16.71
CA VAL A 128 -6.26 12.22 -17.01
C VAL A 128 -5.09 12.44 -17.95
N VAL A 129 -5.34 12.26 -19.24
CA VAL A 129 -4.50 12.84 -20.25
C VAL A 129 -4.67 14.32 -19.98
N ILE A 130 -3.69 14.92 -19.30
CA ILE A 130 -3.51 16.36 -19.32
C ILE A 130 -3.10 16.65 -20.76
N THR A 131 -4.08 16.66 -21.67
CA THR A 131 -3.91 17.34 -22.94
C THR A 131 -3.79 18.80 -22.52
N PRO A 132 -2.65 19.48 -22.69
CA PRO A 132 -2.62 20.91 -22.51
C PRO A 132 -3.70 21.46 -23.45
N SER A 133 -4.76 22.01 -22.86
CA SER A 133 -5.83 22.62 -23.64
C SER A 133 -5.16 23.78 -24.39
N ALA A 134 -4.92 23.57 -25.68
CA ALA A 134 -4.47 24.61 -26.59
C ALA A 134 -5.65 25.58 -26.75
N THR A 135 -5.76 26.50 -25.82
CA THR A 135 -6.55 27.72 -25.98
C THR A 135 -5.65 28.90 -25.62
N ALA A 136 -4.58 29.06 -26.38
CA ALA A 136 -3.99 30.36 -26.62
C ALA A 136 -4.44 30.80 -28.01
N ALA A 137 -5.60 31.46 -28.06
CA ALA A 137 -5.94 32.30 -29.20
C ALA A 137 -5.05 33.56 -29.16
N PRO A 138 -4.51 34.04 -30.29
CA PRO A 138 -3.57 35.14 -30.29
C PRO A 138 -4.32 36.47 -30.13
N ALA A 139 -4.03 37.19 -29.05
CA ALA A 139 -4.32 38.62 -28.97
C ALA A 139 -3.21 39.36 -29.74
N ALA A 140 -3.56 39.94 -30.88
CA ALA A 140 -2.70 40.81 -31.66
C ALA A 140 -2.72 42.25 -31.09
N ALA A 141 -1.53 42.88 -31.12
CA ALA A 141 -1.19 44.31 -30.94
C ALA A 141 -1.36 44.89 -29.51
N ALA A 142 -0.44 45.67 -28.93
CA ALA A 142 0.57 46.59 -29.48
C ALA A 142 1.75 46.78 -28.45
N PRO A 143 2.84 47.49 -28.81
CA PRO A 143 4.10 47.49 -28.06
C PRO A 143 4.19 48.63 -27.03
N ALA A 144 4.93 48.41 -25.94
CA ALA A 144 5.50 49.49 -25.15
C ALA A 144 6.88 49.06 -24.60
N ALA A 145 7.88 49.84 -24.97
CA ALA A 145 9.24 49.80 -24.45
C ALA A 145 9.28 50.15 -22.95
N GLY A 146 10.27 49.63 -22.22
CA GLY A 146 10.52 50.02 -20.83
C GLY A 146 11.62 49.21 -20.15
N THR A 147 12.84 49.72 -20.24
CA THR A 147 14.08 49.31 -19.56
C THR A 147 14.00 49.39 -18.03
N ALA A 148 14.58 48.42 -17.29
CA ALA A 148 15.22 48.55 -15.96
C ALA A 148 15.38 47.14 -15.32
N VAL A 149 16.57 46.53 -15.31
CA VAL A 149 17.67 46.62 -14.32
C VAL A 149 17.38 46.00 -12.94
N GLY A 150 18.19 45.00 -12.59
CA GLY A 150 18.76 44.84 -11.25
C GLY A 150 18.12 43.82 -10.31
N GLY A 151 18.97 42.91 -9.79
CA GLY A 151 18.84 42.40 -8.42
C GLY A 151 18.76 40.90 -8.29
N GLY A 152 19.90 40.28 -7.96
CA GLY A 152 20.08 38.84 -7.86
C GLY A 152 19.26 38.16 -6.77
N GLN A 153 19.04 36.86 -6.97
CA GLN A 153 18.43 35.98 -5.98
C GLN A 153 19.41 34.86 -5.66
N SER A 154 20.04 35.03 -4.50
CA SER A 154 20.67 33.96 -3.75
C SER A 154 19.62 33.37 -2.82
N ARG A 155 19.60 32.03 -2.71
CA ARG A 155 19.40 31.22 -1.49
C ARG A 155 18.25 30.20 -1.52
N TRP A 156 18.69 28.99 -1.15
CA TRP A 156 18.02 27.78 -0.64
C TRP A 156 17.43 26.83 -1.68
#